data_AF-A2FKT2-F1
#
_entry.id   AF-A2FKT2-F1
#
_cell.length_a   1.000
_cell.length_b   1.000
_cell.length_c   1.000
_cell.angle_alpha   90.00
_cell.angle_beta   90.00
_cell.angle_gamma   90.00
#
_symmetry.space_group_name_H-M   'P 1'
#
loop_
_entity.id
_entity.type
_entity.pdbx_description
1 polymer ?
#
loop_
_entity_poly.entity_id
_entity_poly.type
_entity_poly.pdbx_seq_one_letter_code
_entity_poly.pdbx_strand_id
1 'polypeptide(L)'
;MATALTDNFDIPSLSGIDESYADLYIIPLFCRLIKKRDSKVLPTLVQLLITFGDGGRTSLRKWLFNHFDPQTIGDDFPTFYPEAIKAFCHEIIEGKIETTIIPDFSTSLPLILDIMQIVFSDGKLQSTAQDLITINNSLLDLICFLLTKDVDCNSITESLGLFFFHNLSDLGNEEIVRFVYIFLRTISKVRPIIAHPMSATRVQWIFLSPLSLSKHFLINMTNNMKPLSTNAMYSPYSKLTSQFLLSTQQCFGGRDPDTFALCAGFLARLLSNLDEICYSIRQRIAFALFPLIDLCSNHFESPLFMSNKRMQIALIPFVLFLIKNSEQKQLLSFFHSLSISFKCHFISFLKLTGKIITDTLDVIKPTYECPQINLNLLDLLTHIYIKFLFDVKSELGVCMNEVIQLIEVLLCRYQPTDNYKYLYLLCDSLFESYPLERNFIIMSTKLLWYNSKSRALSTALIIQFQQIHRYDSMFHTSS
;
A
#
# COMPACT_ATOMS: atom_id res chain seq x y z
N MET A 1 13.09 16.14 58.50
CA MET A 1 14.30 16.79 57.96
C MET A 1 14.38 16.44 56.49
N ALA A 2 14.01 17.41 55.66
CA ALA A 2 14.20 17.36 54.21
C ALA A 2 15.67 17.64 53.93
N THR A 3 16.40 16.66 53.40
CA THR A 3 17.66 16.90 52.70
C THR A 3 17.35 16.84 51.22
N ALA A 4 17.32 18.03 50.61
CA ALA A 4 17.37 18.20 49.17
C ALA A 4 18.61 17.46 48.65
N LEU A 5 18.38 16.35 47.94
CA LEU A 5 19.37 15.73 47.08
C LEU A 5 19.53 16.67 45.89
N THR A 6 20.52 17.54 45.94
CA THR A 6 20.94 18.35 44.79
C THR A 6 21.36 17.42 43.65
N ASP A 7 20.67 17.60 42.51
CA ASP A 7 20.83 16.93 41.22
C ASP A 7 22.23 17.06 40.61
N ASN A 8 23.21 16.32 41.13
CA ASN A 8 24.49 16.09 40.46
C ASN A 8 24.76 14.59 40.39
N PHE A 9 24.02 13.90 39.53
CA PHE A 9 24.39 12.55 39.13
C PHE A 9 25.31 12.66 37.90
N ASP A 10 26.58 12.26 38.02
CA ASP A 10 27.49 12.15 36.88
C ASP A 10 27.00 11.10 35.88
N ILE A 11 27.25 11.32 34.57
CA ILE A 11 26.97 10.32 33.53
C ILE A 11 27.75 9.05 33.89
N PRO A 12 27.10 7.88 34.02
CA PRO A 12 27.82 6.67 34.41
C PRO A 12 28.95 6.40 33.40
N SER A 13 30.18 6.28 33.90
CA SER A 13 31.32 5.91 33.05
C SER A 13 31.08 4.51 32.49
N LEU A 14 31.14 4.38 31.17
CA LEU A 14 31.03 3.09 30.47
C LEU A 14 32.38 2.35 30.40
N SER A 15 33.45 2.92 30.96
CA SER A 15 34.79 2.32 30.97
C SER A 15 34.83 1.07 31.86
N GLY A 16 35.11 -0.10 31.29
CA GLY A 16 35.36 -1.34 32.04
C GLY A 16 34.12 -2.22 32.27
N ILE A 17 33.04 -2.02 31.52
CA ILE A 17 31.85 -2.87 31.57
C ILE A 17 32.06 -4.13 30.71
N ASP A 18 31.86 -5.30 31.29
CA ASP A 18 31.90 -6.60 30.62
C ASP A 18 30.52 -6.95 30.03
N GLU A 19 30.47 -7.21 28.72
CA GLU A 19 29.25 -7.55 27.97
C GLU A 19 28.52 -8.77 28.54
N SER A 20 29.22 -9.68 29.22
CA SER A 20 28.64 -10.89 29.83
C SER A 20 27.70 -10.62 31.01
N TYR A 21 27.71 -9.40 31.56
CA TYR A 21 26.79 -8.96 32.63
C TYR A 21 25.79 -7.90 32.16
N ALA A 22 25.55 -7.78 30.84
CA ALA A 22 24.63 -6.79 30.26
C ALA A 22 23.28 -6.74 30.97
N ASP A 23 22.70 -7.89 31.31
CA ASP A 23 21.39 -8.03 31.97
C ASP A 23 21.35 -7.41 33.38
N LEU A 24 22.50 -7.37 34.08
CA LEU A 24 22.61 -6.84 35.45
C LEU A 24 22.82 -5.33 35.47
N TYR A 25 23.49 -4.77 34.46
CA TYR A 25 23.91 -3.36 34.47
C TYR A 25 23.08 -2.45 33.56
N ILE A 26 22.55 -2.95 32.44
CA ILE A 26 21.86 -2.09 31.47
C ILE A 26 20.62 -1.42 32.07
N ILE A 27 19.81 -2.17 32.82
CA ILE A 27 18.54 -1.67 33.38
C ILE A 27 18.80 -0.58 34.44
N PRO A 28 19.65 -0.78 35.47
CA PRO A 28 19.96 0.28 36.43
C PRO A 28 20.57 1.54 35.79
N LEU A 29 21.47 1.37 34.83
CA LEU A 29 22.10 2.49 34.12
C LEU A 29 21.10 3.26 33.28
N PHE A 30 20.24 2.55 32.55
CA PHE A 30 19.13 3.12 31.79
C PHE A 30 18.18 3.92 32.70
N CYS A 31 17.72 3.33 33.81
CA CYS A 31 16.84 3.99 34.77
C CYS A 31 17.43 5.28 35.35
N ARG A 32 18.75 5.29 35.62
CA ARG A 32 19.44 6.49 36.06
C ARG A 32 19.52 7.54 34.96
N LEU A 33 19.75 7.12 33.72
CA LEU A 33 19.93 8.01 32.59
C LEU A 33 18.64 8.74 32.20
N ILE A 34 17.53 8.02 32.06
CA ILE A 34 16.24 8.61 31.64
C ILE A 34 15.62 9.56 32.67
N LYS A 35 16.03 9.45 33.94
CA LYS A 35 15.64 10.37 35.00
C LYS A 35 16.41 11.69 34.95
N LYS A 36 17.52 11.76 34.22
CA LYS A 36 18.25 13.02 34.05
C LYS A 36 17.53 13.93 33.07
N ARG A 37 17.58 15.23 33.35
CA ARG A 37 17.09 16.30 32.49
C ARG A 37 18.26 17.04 31.86
N ASP A 38 19.04 16.31 31.07
CA ASP A 38 20.27 16.81 30.43
C ASP A 38 20.20 16.61 28.91
N SER A 39 20.68 17.58 28.12
CA SER A 39 20.79 17.47 26.67
C SER A 39 21.64 16.28 26.22
N LYS A 40 22.54 15.79 27.09
CA LYS A 40 23.38 14.60 26.84
C LYS A 40 22.67 13.26 27.02
N VAL A 41 21.40 13.24 27.44
CA VAL A 41 20.65 11.99 27.69
C VAL A 41 20.59 11.11 26.44
N LEU A 42 20.21 11.65 25.29
CA LEU A 42 20.09 10.89 24.04
C LEU A 42 21.44 10.39 23.52
N PRO A 43 22.49 11.23 23.37
CA PRO A 43 23.82 10.76 22.99
C PRO A 43 24.35 9.64 23.91
N THR A 44 24.17 9.80 25.23
CA THR A 44 24.62 8.81 26.21
C THR A 44 23.80 7.52 26.12
N LEU A 45 22.51 7.62 25.83
CA LEU A 45 21.63 6.47 25.68
C LEU A 45 22.03 5.67 24.44
N VAL A 46 22.29 6.34 23.32
CA VAL A 46 22.82 5.69 22.11
C VAL A 46 24.13 4.98 22.44
N GLN A 47 25.07 5.65 23.12
CA GLN A 47 26.34 5.04 23.51
C GLN A 47 26.15 3.80 24.40
N LEU A 48 25.26 3.88 25.39
CA LEU A 48 24.91 2.77 26.28
C LEU A 48 24.39 1.57 25.47
N LEU A 49 23.49 1.80 24.52
CA LEU A 49 22.87 0.76 23.70
C LEU A 49 23.83 0.14 22.69
N ILE A 50 24.86 0.87 22.26
CA ILE A 50 25.98 0.32 21.48
C ILE A 50 26.83 -0.59 22.36
N THR A 51 27.25 -0.10 23.53
CA THR A 51 28.18 -0.81 24.43
C THR A 51 27.65 -2.19 24.84
N PHE A 52 26.34 -2.34 25.01
CA PHE A 52 25.75 -3.63 25.39
C PHE A 52 25.23 -4.46 24.21
N GLY A 53 25.34 -3.95 22.97
CA GLY A 53 24.95 -4.65 21.75
C GLY A 53 23.51 -5.18 21.73
N ASP A 54 23.26 -6.18 20.90
CA ASP A 54 21.92 -6.77 20.70
C ASP A 54 21.39 -7.49 21.94
N GLY A 55 22.27 -8.11 22.72
CA GLY A 55 21.92 -8.77 23.98
C GLY A 55 21.32 -7.79 24.97
N GLY A 56 22.03 -6.69 25.23
CA GLY A 56 21.53 -5.62 26.10
C GLY A 56 20.26 -4.97 25.58
N ARG A 57 20.19 -4.63 24.28
CA ARG A 57 18.97 -4.08 23.67
C ARG A 57 17.77 -4.99 23.86
N THR A 58 17.95 -6.30 23.70
CA THR A 58 16.89 -7.30 23.89
C THR A 58 16.44 -7.38 25.35
N SER A 59 17.38 -7.39 26.30
CA SER A 59 17.08 -7.45 27.73
C SER A 59 16.41 -6.17 28.22
N LEU A 60 16.88 -5.01 27.79
CA LEU A 60 16.24 -3.73 28.10
C LEU A 60 14.83 -3.65 27.50
N ARG A 61 14.63 -4.10 26.26
CA ARG A 61 13.29 -4.17 25.65
C ARG A 61 12.36 -5.07 26.46
N LYS A 62 12.80 -6.27 26.84
CA LYS A 62 12.01 -7.17 27.68
C LYS A 62 11.65 -6.52 29.02
N TRP A 63 12.58 -5.82 29.65
CA TRP A 63 12.31 -5.14 30.91
C TRP A 63 11.33 -3.96 30.72
N LEU A 64 11.51 -3.16 29.67
CA LEU A 64 10.62 -2.05 29.32
C LEU A 64 9.16 -2.51 29.21
N PHE A 65 8.89 -3.59 28.47
CA PHE A 65 7.52 -4.06 28.29
C PHE A 65 6.91 -4.73 29.54
N ASN A 66 7.71 -5.32 30.42
CA ASN A 66 7.21 -6.11 31.55
C ASN A 66 7.21 -5.37 32.89
N HIS A 67 8.06 -4.35 33.05
CA HIS A 67 8.39 -3.79 34.37
C HIS A 67 8.53 -2.27 34.41
N PHE A 68 8.63 -1.59 33.26
CA PHE A 68 8.79 -0.15 33.26
C PHE A 68 7.51 0.56 33.67
N ASP A 69 7.62 1.44 34.65
CA ASP A 69 6.55 2.31 35.12
C ASP A 69 6.88 3.77 34.76
N PRO A 70 6.16 4.35 33.77
CA PRO A 70 6.31 5.75 33.37
C PRO A 70 6.12 6.75 34.51
N GLN A 71 5.44 6.42 35.60
CA GLN A 71 5.29 7.36 36.72
C GLN A 71 6.61 7.60 37.47
N THR A 72 7.59 6.69 37.31
CA THR A 72 8.86 6.75 38.04
C THR A 72 9.90 7.69 37.42
N ILE A 73 9.64 8.23 36.23
CA ILE A 73 10.57 9.06 35.44
C ILE A 73 10.28 10.56 35.50
N GLY A 74 9.19 11.00 36.16
CA GLY A 74 8.81 12.40 36.39
C GLY A 74 7.81 12.96 35.38
N ASP A 75 6.97 13.91 35.83
CA ASP A 75 5.79 14.41 35.11
C ASP A 75 6.10 15.15 33.80
N ASP A 76 7.31 15.73 33.67
CA ASP A 76 7.78 16.50 32.51
C ASP A 76 8.46 15.64 31.44
N PHE A 77 8.67 14.34 31.68
CA PHE A 77 9.30 13.43 30.73
C PHE A 77 8.65 13.43 29.33
N PRO A 78 7.30 13.40 29.19
CA PRO A 78 6.65 13.36 27.89
C PRO A 78 6.97 14.54 26.98
N THR A 79 7.38 15.69 27.55
CA THR A 79 7.75 16.89 26.79
C THR A 79 9.27 17.03 26.66
N PHE A 80 10.03 16.71 27.72
CA PHE A 80 11.49 16.77 27.70
C PHE A 80 12.10 15.81 26.67
N TYR A 81 11.63 14.57 26.62
CA TYR A 81 12.24 13.53 25.78
C TYR A 81 12.09 13.79 24.26
N PRO A 82 10.92 14.22 23.74
CA PRO A 82 10.81 14.72 22.37
C PRO A 82 11.79 15.84 22.01
N GLU A 83 11.96 16.83 22.89
CA GLU A 83 12.88 17.94 22.66
C GLU A 83 14.34 17.49 22.70
N ALA A 84 14.67 16.47 23.52
CA ALA A 84 16.00 15.88 23.52
C ALA A 84 16.30 15.08 22.22
N ILE A 85 15.32 14.37 21.66
CA ILE A 85 15.42 13.75 20.33
C ILE A 85 15.64 14.83 19.27
N LYS A 86 14.84 15.91 19.31
CA LYS A 86 14.97 17.04 18.38
C LYS A 86 16.35 17.69 18.42
N ALA A 87 16.86 17.97 19.63
CA ALA A 87 18.19 18.54 19.82
C ALA A 87 19.27 17.61 19.22
N PHE A 88 19.19 16.31 19.49
CA PHE A 88 20.13 15.34 18.94
C PHE A 88 20.11 15.27 17.41
N CYS A 89 18.92 15.20 16.80
CA CYS A 89 18.79 15.25 15.34
C CYS A 89 19.37 16.56 14.77
N HIS A 90 19.12 17.69 15.43
CA HIS A 90 19.63 18.99 15.00
C HIS A 90 21.17 19.07 15.07
N GLU A 91 21.79 18.55 16.12
CA GLU A 91 23.25 18.51 16.26
C GLU A 91 23.92 17.67 15.15
N ILE A 92 23.28 16.58 14.70
CA ILE A 92 23.74 15.80 13.54
C ILE A 92 23.63 16.65 12.25
N ILE A 93 22.50 17.31 12.04
CA ILE A 93 22.26 18.13 10.83
C ILE A 93 23.24 19.30 10.75
N GLU A 94 23.56 19.93 11.89
CA GLU A 94 24.54 21.02 11.98
C GLU A 94 26.00 20.55 11.87
N GLY A 95 26.24 19.23 11.83
CA GLY A 95 27.59 18.65 11.76
C GLY A 95 28.39 18.78 13.06
N LYS A 96 27.72 19.02 14.20
CA LYS A 96 28.34 18.99 15.54
C LYS A 96 28.65 17.56 15.97
N ILE A 97 27.89 16.59 15.45
CA ILE A 97 28.11 15.17 15.63
C ILE A 97 28.46 14.57 14.27
N GLU A 98 29.51 13.74 14.24
CA GLU A 98 29.93 13.05 13.02
C GLU A 98 28.86 12.08 12.52
N THR A 99 28.72 11.98 11.19
CA THR A 99 27.77 11.05 10.54
C THR A 99 28.10 9.58 10.80
N THR A 100 29.28 9.27 11.34
CA THR A 100 29.69 7.93 11.79
C THR A 100 28.79 7.36 12.87
N ILE A 101 28.07 8.20 13.64
CA ILE A 101 27.10 7.75 14.67
C ILE A 101 25.78 7.25 14.08
N ILE A 102 25.49 7.51 12.79
CA ILE A 102 24.17 7.25 12.21
C ILE A 102 23.79 5.77 12.23
N PRO A 103 24.67 4.81 11.88
CA PRO A 103 24.36 3.38 11.98
C PRO A 103 23.99 2.96 13.40
N ASP A 104 24.69 3.50 14.39
CA ASP A 104 24.47 3.20 15.80
C ASP A 104 23.17 3.80 16.32
N PHE A 105 22.91 5.06 15.96
CA PHE A 105 21.64 5.71 16.26
C PHE A 105 20.47 4.97 15.59
N SER A 106 20.61 4.62 14.32
CA SER A 106 19.61 3.87 13.54
C SER A 106 19.27 2.54 14.20
N THR A 107 20.27 1.81 14.71
CA THR A 107 20.07 0.52 15.41
C THR A 107 19.40 0.71 16.78
N SER A 108 19.65 1.83 17.45
CA SER A 108 19.14 2.15 18.77
C SER A 108 17.75 2.80 18.75
N LEU A 109 17.39 3.45 17.64
CA LEU A 109 16.18 4.25 17.50
C LEU A 109 14.87 3.51 17.81
N PRO A 110 14.65 2.24 17.38
CA PRO A 110 13.43 1.52 17.75
C PRO A 110 13.22 1.47 19.26
N LEU A 111 14.28 1.20 20.03
CA LEU A 111 14.18 1.12 21.49
C LEU A 111 13.99 2.51 22.12
N ILE A 112 14.59 3.55 21.54
CA ILE A 112 14.38 4.95 21.95
C ILE A 112 12.91 5.35 21.77
N LEU A 113 12.29 4.95 20.66
CA LEU A 113 10.88 5.22 20.37
C LEU A 113 9.93 4.34 21.21
N ASP A 114 10.31 3.07 21.51
CA ASP A 114 9.54 2.18 22.38
C ASP A 114 9.33 2.80 23.78
N ILE A 115 10.33 3.53 24.31
CA ILE A 115 10.21 4.23 25.60
C ILE A 115 9.08 5.25 25.56
N MET A 116 9.03 6.07 24.51
CA MET A 116 7.95 7.04 24.34
C MET A 116 6.62 6.34 24.11
N GLN A 117 6.58 5.26 23.33
CA GLN A 117 5.35 4.51 23.09
C GLN A 117 4.72 4.02 24.39
N ILE A 118 5.53 3.49 25.31
CA ILE A 118 5.04 3.01 26.61
C ILE A 118 4.53 4.19 27.45
N VAL A 119 5.22 5.33 27.43
CA VAL A 119 4.81 6.56 28.12
C VAL A 119 3.46 7.08 27.60
N PHE A 120 3.29 7.15 26.27
CA PHE A 120 2.01 7.54 25.65
C PHE A 120 0.89 6.55 26.01
N SER A 121 1.19 5.26 26.04
CA SER A 121 0.18 4.21 26.27
C SER A 121 -0.31 4.10 27.71
N ASP A 122 0.49 4.48 28.71
CA ASP A 122 0.09 4.44 30.13
C ASP A 122 -1.00 5.48 30.46
N GLY A 123 -1.09 6.56 29.68
CA GLY A 123 -2.17 7.57 29.77
C GLY A 123 -2.23 8.38 31.06
N LYS A 124 -1.36 8.11 32.04
CA LYS A 124 -1.29 8.81 33.33
C LYS A 124 -0.43 10.07 33.29
N LEU A 125 0.54 10.12 32.36
CA LEU A 125 1.34 11.31 32.10
C LEU A 125 0.65 12.15 31.01
N GLN A 126 0.58 13.48 31.21
CA GLN A 126 -0.03 14.38 30.22
C GLN A 126 0.89 14.53 29.01
N SER A 127 0.75 13.63 28.05
CA SER A 127 1.39 13.74 26.75
C SER A 127 0.47 14.45 25.76
N THR A 128 1.01 15.34 24.93
CA THR A 128 0.23 16.10 23.95
C THR A 128 0.50 15.62 22.52
N ALA A 129 -0.46 15.86 21.60
CA ALA A 129 -0.23 15.64 20.17
C ALA A 129 1.00 16.43 19.65
N GLN A 130 1.33 17.55 20.29
CA GLN A 130 2.49 18.36 19.94
C GLN A 130 3.82 17.62 20.18
N ASP A 131 3.90 16.78 21.22
CA ASP A 131 5.09 15.98 21.53
C ASP A 131 5.38 14.94 20.44
N LEU A 132 4.32 14.26 19.97
CA LEU A 132 4.38 13.36 18.81
C LEU A 132 4.82 14.10 17.54
N ILE A 133 4.24 15.28 17.30
CA ILE A 133 4.59 16.13 16.15
C ILE A 133 6.07 16.54 16.20
N THR A 134 6.61 16.85 17.38
CA THR A 134 8.03 17.21 17.55
C THR A 134 8.96 16.07 17.16
N ILE A 135 8.74 14.85 17.66
CA ILE A 135 9.56 13.66 17.31
C ILE A 135 9.51 13.43 15.80
N ASN A 136 8.29 13.40 15.27
CA ASN A 136 8.03 13.09 13.88
C ASN A 136 8.68 14.09 12.91
N ASN A 137 8.58 15.39 13.18
CA ASN A 137 9.22 16.42 12.37
C ASN A 137 10.75 16.36 12.47
N SER A 138 11.29 16.12 13.66
CA SER A 138 12.74 16.06 13.88
C SER A 138 13.39 14.90 13.12
N LEU A 139 12.73 13.74 13.12
CA LEU A 139 13.18 12.57 12.35
C LEU A 139 13.01 12.78 10.85
N LEU A 140 11.93 13.44 10.40
CA LEU A 140 11.76 13.80 8.99
C LEU A 140 12.87 14.74 8.51
N ASP A 141 13.20 15.78 9.28
CA ASP A 141 14.28 16.71 8.94
C ASP A 141 15.64 15.99 8.86
N LEU A 142 15.90 15.07 9.79
CA LEU A 142 17.09 14.22 9.74
C LEU A 142 17.10 13.34 8.48
N ILE A 143 16.01 12.64 8.17
CA ILE A 143 15.91 11.80 6.96
C ILE A 143 16.19 12.63 5.70
N CYS A 144 15.62 13.84 5.60
CA CYS A 144 15.89 14.74 4.49
C CYS A 144 17.37 15.11 4.38
N PHE A 145 18.02 15.45 5.50
CA PHE A 145 19.45 15.71 5.54
C PHE A 145 20.27 14.50 5.08
N LEU A 146 19.97 13.30 5.59
CA LEU A 146 20.69 12.06 5.22
C LEU A 146 20.57 11.74 3.73
N LEU A 147 19.38 11.91 3.15
CA LEU A 147 19.18 11.77 1.70
C LEU A 147 20.06 12.73 0.89
N THR A 148 20.26 13.98 1.36
CA THR A 148 21.16 14.93 0.67
C THR A 148 22.63 14.60 0.82
N LYS A 149 23.00 13.80 1.83
CA LYS A 149 24.35 13.31 2.08
C LYS A 149 24.61 11.93 1.50
N ASP A 150 23.63 11.34 0.80
CA ASP A 150 23.68 9.98 0.28
C ASP A 150 23.98 8.92 1.36
N VAL A 151 23.46 9.15 2.57
CA VAL A 151 23.56 8.22 3.70
C VAL A 151 22.27 7.41 3.80
N ASP A 152 22.39 6.09 4.01
CA ASP A 152 21.23 5.22 4.19
C ASP A 152 20.41 5.62 5.41
N CYS A 153 19.11 5.86 5.19
CA CYS A 153 18.14 6.27 6.20
C CYS A 153 16.92 5.35 6.25
N ASN A 154 16.99 4.17 5.62
CA ASN A 154 15.86 3.23 5.53
C ASN A 154 15.38 2.77 6.92
N SER A 155 16.29 2.37 7.81
CA SER A 155 15.95 1.90 9.16
C SER A 155 15.38 3.00 10.07
N ILE A 156 15.89 4.24 9.94
CA ILE A 156 15.31 5.41 10.63
C ILE A 156 13.88 5.67 10.12
N THR A 157 13.68 5.58 8.81
CA THR A 157 12.37 5.76 8.17
C THR A 157 11.37 4.68 8.60
N GLU A 158 11.82 3.42 8.69
CA GLU A 158 11.01 2.30 9.17
C GLU A 158 10.58 2.50 10.62
N SER A 159 11.52 2.88 11.49
CA SER A 159 11.26 3.18 12.90
C SER A 159 10.24 4.31 13.05
N LEU A 160 10.38 5.39 12.28
CA LEU A 160 9.43 6.49 12.24
C LEU A 160 8.04 6.05 11.76
N GLY A 161 7.97 5.25 10.69
CA GLY A 161 6.71 4.74 10.16
C GLY A 161 5.97 3.85 11.16
N LEU A 162 6.69 2.97 11.87
CA LEU A 162 6.14 2.11 12.92
C LEU A 162 5.68 2.92 14.13
N PHE A 163 6.50 3.86 14.61
CA PHE A 163 6.14 4.74 15.71
C PHE A 163 4.88 5.56 15.37
N PHE A 164 4.82 6.16 14.19
CA PHE A 164 3.65 6.89 13.75
C PHE A 164 2.40 5.99 13.65
N PHE A 165 2.55 4.75 13.15
CA PHE A 165 1.47 3.77 13.10
C PHE A 165 0.92 3.41 14.49
N HIS A 166 1.78 3.21 15.48
CA HIS A 166 1.38 2.87 16.84
C HIS A 166 0.66 4.01 17.58
N ASN A 167 0.91 5.26 17.20
CA ASN A 167 0.26 6.44 17.80
C ASN A 167 -0.91 6.99 16.98
N LEU A 168 -1.42 6.24 15.98
CA LEU A 168 -2.56 6.71 15.18
C LEU A 168 -3.82 6.96 16.01
N SER A 169 -4.02 6.21 17.10
CA SER A 169 -5.18 6.37 18.00
C SER A 169 -5.13 7.67 18.80
N ASP A 170 -3.94 8.20 19.04
CA ASP A 170 -3.71 9.36 19.90
C ASP A 170 -3.73 10.67 19.10
N LEU A 171 -3.86 10.57 17.77
CA LEU A 171 -3.91 11.70 16.84
C LEU A 171 -5.31 11.89 16.25
N GLY A 172 -5.69 13.14 16.05
CA GLY A 172 -6.90 13.48 15.30
C GLY A 172 -6.79 13.11 13.81
N ASN A 173 -7.92 12.82 13.17
CA ASN A 173 -7.96 12.47 11.73
C ASN A 173 -7.28 13.51 10.83
N GLU A 174 -7.44 14.81 11.13
CA GLU A 174 -6.78 15.90 10.39
C GLU A 174 -5.27 15.90 10.59
N GLU A 175 -4.80 15.57 11.80
CA GLU A 175 -3.37 15.52 12.13
C GLU A 175 -2.70 14.37 11.41
N ILE A 176 -3.35 13.19 11.36
CA ILE A 176 -2.86 12.02 10.61
C ILE A 176 -2.69 12.39 9.13
N VAL A 177 -3.73 12.95 8.51
CA VAL A 177 -3.71 13.33 7.08
C VAL A 177 -2.66 14.40 6.81
N ARG A 178 -2.56 15.39 7.70
CA ARG A 178 -1.58 16.48 7.59
C ARG A 178 -0.16 15.96 7.70
N PHE A 179 0.11 15.06 8.64
CA PHE A 179 1.44 14.52 8.87
C PHE A 179 1.93 13.71 7.67
N VAL A 180 1.13 12.74 7.21
CA VAL A 180 1.48 11.93 6.03
C VAL A 180 1.67 12.82 4.80
N TYR A 181 0.84 13.84 4.62
CA TYR A 181 1.01 14.81 3.53
C TYR A 181 2.33 15.58 3.64
N ILE A 182 2.68 16.09 4.83
CA ILE A 182 3.94 16.81 5.06
C ILE A 182 5.11 15.87 4.77
N PHE A 183 5.10 14.65 5.29
CA PHE A 183 6.15 13.66 5.06
C PHE A 183 6.36 13.43 3.56
N LEU A 184 5.31 13.03 2.83
CA LEU A 184 5.41 12.75 1.40
C LEU A 184 5.88 13.99 0.63
N ARG A 185 5.29 15.16 0.89
CA ARG A 185 5.64 16.40 0.18
C ARG A 185 7.08 16.82 0.44
N THR A 186 7.56 16.75 1.68
CA THR A 186 8.92 17.15 2.04
C THR A 186 9.94 16.24 1.35
N ILE A 187 9.72 14.92 1.38
CA ILE A 187 10.60 13.98 0.66
C ILE A 187 10.54 14.22 -0.86
N SER A 188 9.37 14.49 -1.43
CA SER A 188 9.25 14.84 -2.86
C SER A 188 9.99 16.12 -3.25
N LYS A 189 10.13 17.09 -2.33
CA LYS A 189 10.93 18.30 -2.56
C LYS A 189 12.44 18.04 -2.55
N VAL A 190 12.89 17.04 -1.79
CA VAL A 190 14.31 16.61 -1.73
C VAL A 190 14.68 15.74 -2.93
N ARG A 191 13.74 14.97 -3.48
CA ARG A 191 13.96 14.09 -4.64
C ARG A 191 14.75 14.71 -5.83
N PRO A 192 14.47 15.93 -6.32
CA PRO A 192 15.20 16.50 -7.46
C PRO A 192 16.62 16.98 -7.14
N ILE A 193 17.01 17.09 -5.87
CA ILE A 193 18.32 17.66 -5.46
C ILE A 193 19.33 16.59 -5.00
N ILE A 194 18.96 15.31 -5.00
CA ILE A 194 19.82 14.21 -4.54
C ILE A 194 20.37 13.39 -5.70
N ALA A 195 21.51 12.72 -5.47
CA ALA A 195 22.19 11.89 -6.48
C ALA A 195 21.33 10.70 -6.95
N HIS A 196 20.55 10.11 -6.04
CA HIS A 196 19.71 8.95 -6.29
C HIS A 196 18.22 9.26 -6.01
N PRO A 197 17.47 9.84 -6.96
CA PRO A 197 16.06 10.21 -6.76
C PRO A 197 15.13 9.07 -6.34
N MET A 198 15.50 7.82 -6.67
CA MET A 198 14.74 6.64 -6.24
C MET A 198 14.88 6.35 -4.76
N SER A 199 15.97 6.74 -4.10
CA SER A 199 16.12 6.63 -2.64
C SER A 199 15.06 7.44 -1.90
N ALA A 200 14.76 8.66 -2.35
CA ALA A 200 13.65 9.45 -1.80
C ALA A 200 12.29 8.76 -1.99
N THR A 201 12.06 8.16 -3.17
CA THR A 201 10.81 7.43 -3.44
C THR A 201 10.70 6.18 -2.57
N ARG A 202 11.81 5.47 -2.34
CA ARG A 202 11.90 4.32 -1.44
C ARG A 202 11.54 4.70 -0.01
N VAL A 203 12.12 5.78 0.52
CA VAL A 203 11.82 6.31 1.86
C VAL A 203 10.33 6.60 2.03
N GLN A 204 9.67 7.18 1.02
CA GLN A 204 8.20 7.39 1.07
C GLN A 204 7.45 6.07 1.29
N TRP A 205 7.82 5.01 0.58
CA TRP A 205 7.14 3.72 0.67
C TRP A 205 7.51 2.92 1.93
N ILE A 206 8.74 3.06 2.45
CA ILE A 206 9.11 2.49 3.75
C ILE A 206 8.25 3.11 4.85
N PHE A 207 8.15 4.44 4.90
CA PHE A 207 7.33 5.15 5.88
C PHE A 207 5.84 4.76 5.79
N LEU A 208 5.30 4.66 4.57
CA LEU A 208 3.91 4.27 4.37
C LEU A 208 3.64 2.80 4.72
N SER A 209 4.64 1.91 4.62
CA SER A 209 4.43 0.46 4.71
C SER A 209 3.61 0.00 5.92
N PRO A 210 3.90 0.43 7.16
CA PRO A 210 3.10 0.07 8.34
C PRO A 210 1.64 0.54 8.26
N LEU A 211 1.38 1.69 7.63
CA LEU A 211 0.03 2.26 7.51
C LEU A 211 -0.89 1.42 6.62
N SER A 212 -0.36 0.50 5.79
CA SER A 212 -1.18 -0.44 5.01
C SER A 212 -2.05 -1.35 5.88
N LEU A 213 -1.67 -1.54 7.15
CA LEU A 213 -2.41 -2.34 8.12
C LEU A 213 -3.53 -1.56 8.82
N SER A 214 -3.62 -0.24 8.64
CA SER A 214 -4.63 0.61 9.29
C SER A 214 -5.79 0.93 8.34
N LYS A 215 -6.99 0.43 8.65
CA LYS A 215 -8.23 0.89 7.98
C LYS A 215 -8.51 2.38 8.22
N HIS A 216 -8.11 2.90 9.39
CA HIS A 216 -8.32 4.30 9.75
C HIS A 216 -7.60 5.25 8.80
N PHE A 217 -6.39 4.92 8.37
CA PHE A 217 -5.64 5.74 7.42
C PHE A 217 -6.41 5.94 6.10
N LEU A 218 -6.96 4.87 5.50
CA LEU A 218 -7.71 4.94 4.24
C LEU A 218 -9.02 5.71 4.36
N ILE A 219 -9.73 5.47 5.45
CA ILE A 219 -10.96 6.19 5.77
C ILE A 219 -10.63 7.69 5.90
N ASN A 220 -9.56 8.04 6.60
CA ASN A 220 -9.15 9.42 6.81
C ASN A 220 -8.68 10.11 5.52
N MET A 221 -8.00 9.39 4.62
CA MET A 221 -7.64 9.91 3.29
C MET A 221 -8.87 10.33 2.48
N THR A 222 -10.00 9.63 2.65
CA THR A 222 -11.22 9.83 1.84
C THR A 222 -12.28 10.68 2.52
N ASN A 223 -12.28 10.78 3.85
CA ASN A 223 -13.22 11.62 4.61
C ASN A 223 -13.15 13.11 4.23
N ASN A 224 -11.98 13.59 3.80
CA ASN A 224 -11.78 14.98 3.39
C ASN A 224 -12.22 15.27 1.94
N MET A 225 -12.75 14.27 1.23
CA MET A 225 -13.23 14.44 -0.15
C MET A 225 -14.65 15.02 -0.16
N LYS A 226 -14.85 16.06 -0.97
CA LYS A 226 -16.16 16.71 -1.10
C LYS A 226 -17.00 16.01 -2.17
N PRO A 227 -18.32 15.83 -1.94
CA PRO A 227 -19.22 15.36 -2.98
C PRO A 227 -19.31 16.39 -4.13
N LEU A 228 -19.44 15.89 -5.35
CA LEU A 228 -19.73 16.67 -6.55
C LEU A 228 -21.22 17.03 -6.57
N SER A 229 -21.56 18.22 -7.06
CA SER A 229 -22.88 18.86 -6.94
C SER A 229 -24.02 18.14 -7.67
N THR A 230 -23.73 17.09 -8.45
CA THR A 230 -24.74 16.31 -9.17
C THR A 230 -24.49 14.80 -9.02
N ASN A 231 -25.41 14.09 -8.35
CA ASN A 231 -25.46 12.63 -8.17
C ASN A 231 -24.24 11.98 -7.47
N ALA A 232 -23.78 12.61 -6.40
CA ALA A 232 -22.97 12.08 -5.27
C ALA A 232 -21.70 11.25 -5.55
N MET A 233 -21.00 11.51 -6.66
CA MET A 233 -19.57 11.19 -6.78
C MET A 233 -18.72 12.10 -5.89
N TYR A 234 -17.46 11.74 -5.60
CA TYR A 234 -16.56 12.53 -4.75
C TYR A 234 -15.56 13.33 -5.61
N SER A 235 -14.89 14.32 -5.06
CA SER A 235 -13.70 14.92 -5.68
C SER A 235 -12.47 14.13 -5.22
N PRO A 236 -11.65 13.58 -6.13
CA PRO A 236 -10.46 12.84 -5.73
C PRO A 236 -9.33 13.79 -5.30
N TYR A 237 -9.52 15.10 -5.51
CA TYR A 237 -8.53 16.13 -5.23
C TYR A 237 -8.49 16.44 -3.73
N SER A 238 -7.65 15.68 -3.02
CA SER A 238 -7.14 16.05 -1.71
C SER A 238 -5.61 16.22 -1.78
N LYS A 239 -5.05 17.10 -0.94
CA LYS A 239 -3.59 17.33 -0.87
C LYS A 239 -2.82 16.02 -0.66
N LEU A 240 -3.32 15.17 0.22
CA LEU A 240 -2.70 13.87 0.54
C LEU A 240 -2.84 12.89 -0.63
N THR A 241 -4.04 12.73 -1.19
CA THR A 241 -4.28 11.83 -2.33
C THR A 241 -3.41 12.21 -3.52
N SER A 242 -3.26 13.51 -3.82
CA SER A 242 -2.37 13.96 -4.90
C SER A 242 -0.90 13.59 -4.66
N GLN A 243 -0.39 13.68 -3.42
CA GLN A 243 0.98 13.26 -3.11
C GLN A 243 1.12 11.74 -3.18
N PHE A 244 0.13 10.99 -2.69
CA PHE A 244 0.11 9.52 -2.77
C PHE A 244 0.16 9.02 -4.23
N LEU A 245 -0.69 9.60 -5.10
CA LEU A 245 -0.69 9.29 -6.53
C LEU A 245 0.64 9.65 -7.20
N LEU A 246 1.21 10.81 -6.86
CA LEU A 246 2.52 11.23 -7.38
C LEU A 246 3.65 10.28 -6.97
N SER A 247 3.72 9.87 -5.69
CA SER A 247 4.70 8.90 -5.20
C SER A 247 4.55 7.53 -5.88
N THR A 248 3.30 7.13 -6.19
CA THR A 248 3.01 5.88 -6.92
C THR A 248 3.50 5.97 -8.37
N GLN A 249 3.22 7.08 -9.05
CA GLN A 249 3.69 7.32 -10.41
C GLN A 249 5.23 7.35 -10.49
N GLN A 250 5.89 8.00 -9.52
CA GLN A 250 7.35 8.06 -9.44
C GLN A 250 7.96 6.67 -9.23
N CYS A 251 7.32 5.83 -8.42
CA CYS A 251 7.72 4.45 -8.21
C CYS A 251 7.63 3.62 -9.50
N PHE A 252 6.49 3.65 -10.18
CA PHE A 252 6.24 2.86 -11.40
C PHE A 252 7.13 3.30 -12.57
N GLY A 253 7.46 4.59 -12.67
CA GLY A 253 8.38 5.13 -13.68
C GLY A 253 9.87 4.92 -13.37
N GLY A 254 10.22 4.65 -12.10
CA GLY A 254 11.59 4.71 -11.57
C GLY A 254 12.51 3.53 -11.88
N ARG A 255 11.97 2.43 -12.42
CA ARG A 255 12.71 1.19 -12.75
C ARG A 255 13.52 0.58 -11.59
N ASP A 256 13.12 0.83 -10.34
CA ASP A 256 13.76 0.24 -9.15
C ASP A 256 12.90 -0.91 -8.57
N PRO A 257 13.35 -2.18 -8.62
CA PRO A 257 12.55 -3.33 -8.22
C PRO A 257 12.14 -3.33 -6.74
N ASP A 258 13.01 -2.89 -5.83
CA ASP A 258 12.73 -2.93 -4.40
C ASP A 258 11.70 -1.88 -4.00
N THR A 259 11.83 -0.66 -4.51
CA THR A 259 10.84 0.41 -4.30
C THR A 259 9.49 0.02 -4.88
N PHE A 260 9.50 -0.64 -6.05
CA PHE A 260 8.30 -1.20 -6.63
C PHE A 260 7.67 -2.28 -5.73
N ALA A 261 8.46 -3.21 -5.21
CA ALA A 261 7.96 -4.25 -4.32
C ALA A 261 7.33 -3.67 -3.03
N LEU A 262 7.90 -2.59 -2.48
CA LEU A 262 7.32 -1.86 -1.35
C LEU A 262 5.96 -1.23 -1.71
N CYS A 263 5.88 -0.51 -2.83
CA CYS A 263 4.63 0.10 -3.31
C CYS A 263 3.56 -0.96 -3.62
N ALA A 264 3.91 -1.99 -4.38
CA ALA A 264 2.99 -3.07 -4.76
C ALA A 264 2.52 -3.85 -3.52
N GLY A 265 3.43 -4.14 -2.60
CA GLY A 265 3.12 -4.77 -1.32
C GLY A 265 2.20 -3.91 -0.46
N PHE A 266 2.40 -2.59 -0.43
CA PHE A 266 1.49 -1.66 0.23
C PHE A 266 0.09 -1.72 -0.37
N LEU A 267 -0.04 -1.58 -1.70
CA LEU A 267 -1.33 -1.62 -2.40
C LEU A 267 -2.06 -2.96 -2.24
N ALA A 268 -1.32 -4.07 -2.21
CA ALA A 268 -1.89 -5.39 -1.97
C ALA A 268 -2.40 -5.54 -0.53
N ARG A 269 -1.60 -5.13 0.47
CA ARG A 269 -1.99 -5.20 1.89
C ARG A 269 -3.17 -4.30 2.23
N LEU A 270 -3.27 -3.15 1.55
CA LEU A 270 -4.36 -2.18 1.69
C LEU A 270 -5.74 -2.85 1.63
N LEU A 271 -5.89 -3.87 0.78
CA LEU A 271 -7.14 -4.59 0.57
C LEU A 271 -7.56 -5.49 1.73
N SER A 272 -6.61 -5.95 2.54
CA SER A 272 -6.85 -6.94 3.61
C SER A 272 -7.83 -6.43 4.66
N ASN A 273 -7.93 -5.11 4.79
CA ASN A 273 -8.77 -4.44 5.78
C ASN A 273 -10.06 -3.83 5.20
N LEU A 274 -10.27 -3.92 3.88
CA LEU A 274 -11.38 -3.22 3.22
C LEU A 274 -12.70 -3.98 3.30
N ASP A 275 -12.69 -5.30 3.47
CA ASP A 275 -13.92 -6.09 3.54
C ASP A 275 -14.77 -5.77 4.77
N GLU A 276 -14.14 -5.30 5.85
CA GLU A 276 -14.82 -4.83 7.06
C GLU A 276 -15.44 -3.42 6.92
N ILE A 277 -15.17 -2.71 5.81
CA ILE A 277 -15.60 -1.32 5.61
C ILE A 277 -16.94 -1.28 4.87
N CYS A 278 -17.83 -0.37 5.28
CA CYS A 278 -19.12 -0.20 4.62
C CYS A 278 -18.98 0.14 3.13
N TYR A 279 -19.92 -0.34 2.33
CA TYR A 279 -19.85 -0.24 0.87
C TYR A 279 -19.69 1.20 0.36
N SER A 280 -20.40 2.17 0.96
CA SER A 280 -20.31 3.59 0.58
C SER A 280 -18.90 4.18 0.75
N ILE A 281 -18.16 3.77 1.78
CA ILE A 281 -16.78 4.20 1.99
C ILE A 281 -15.85 3.48 1.01
N ARG A 282 -16.08 2.18 0.73
CA ARG A 282 -15.32 1.47 -0.31
C ARG A 282 -15.44 2.14 -1.68
N GLN A 283 -16.63 2.61 -2.05
CA GLN A 283 -16.83 3.38 -3.29
C GLN A 283 -16.02 4.69 -3.28
N ARG A 284 -15.99 5.43 -2.15
CA ARG A 284 -15.15 6.62 -1.99
C ARG A 284 -13.66 6.31 -2.17
N ILE A 285 -13.18 5.23 -1.55
CA ILE A 285 -11.79 4.78 -1.65
C ILE A 285 -11.45 4.37 -3.09
N ALA A 286 -12.31 3.56 -3.73
CA ALA A 286 -12.13 3.18 -5.12
C ALA A 286 -12.10 4.39 -6.04
N PHE A 287 -12.99 5.35 -5.82
CA PHE A 287 -13.01 6.61 -6.56
C PHE A 287 -11.72 7.42 -6.40
N ALA A 288 -11.23 7.57 -5.16
CA ALA A 288 -9.98 8.27 -4.83
C ALA A 288 -8.74 7.67 -5.50
N LEU A 289 -8.67 6.34 -5.51
CA LEU A 289 -7.53 5.57 -6.01
C LEU A 289 -7.68 5.16 -7.47
N PHE A 290 -8.83 5.45 -8.09
CA PHE A 290 -9.12 5.06 -9.47
C PHE A 290 -8.06 5.47 -10.49
N PRO A 291 -7.41 6.65 -10.41
CA PRO A 291 -6.33 7.02 -11.34
C PRO A 291 -5.16 6.03 -11.38
N LEU A 292 -4.98 5.20 -10.34
CA LEU A 292 -3.96 4.17 -10.33
C LEU A 292 -4.24 3.03 -11.32
N ILE A 293 -5.48 2.88 -11.80
CA ILE A 293 -5.84 1.83 -12.76
C ILE A 293 -5.05 1.99 -14.07
N ASP A 294 -4.86 3.21 -14.54
CA ASP A 294 -4.07 3.53 -15.74
C ASP A 294 -2.58 3.24 -15.53
N LEU A 295 -2.06 3.58 -14.34
CA LEU A 295 -0.67 3.28 -13.99
C LEU A 295 -0.44 1.77 -13.95
N CYS A 296 -1.37 1.02 -13.35
CA CYS A 296 -1.33 -0.43 -13.36
C CYS A 296 -1.37 -0.96 -14.79
N SER A 297 -2.36 -0.58 -15.61
CA SER A 297 -2.50 -1.12 -16.97
C SER A 297 -1.32 -0.80 -17.88
N ASN A 298 -0.74 0.39 -17.77
CA ASN A 298 0.37 0.82 -18.63
C ASN A 298 1.70 0.16 -18.24
N HIS A 299 1.92 -0.12 -16.95
CA HIS A 299 3.18 -0.69 -16.47
C HIS A 299 3.14 -2.19 -16.24
N PHE A 300 1.98 -2.84 -16.30
CA PHE A 300 1.85 -4.27 -15.99
C PHE A 300 2.70 -5.18 -16.89
N GLU A 301 2.90 -4.76 -18.15
CA GLU A 301 3.75 -5.44 -19.14
C GLU A 301 5.20 -4.94 -19.15
N SER A 302 5.56 -4.00 -18.28
CA SER A 302 6.94 -3.52 -18.21
C SER A 302 7.90 -4.64 -17.75
N PRO A 303 9.19 -4.59 -18.16
CA PRO A 303 10.18 -5.60 -17.75
C PRO A 303 10.29 -5.77 -16.23
N LEU A 304 10.04 -4.69 -15.50
CA LEU A 304 10.06 -4.68 -14.04
C LEU A 304 8.93 -5.53 -13.43
N PHE A 305 7.75 -5.52 -14.05
CA PHE A 305 6.63 -6.36 -13.62
C PHE A 305 6.80 -7.81 -14.10
N MET A 306 7.20 -8.00 -15.36
CA MET A 306 7.35 -9.33 -15.94
C MET A 306 8.44 -10.16 -15.27
N SER A 307 9.48 -9.52 -14.73
CA SER A 307 10.53 -10.20 -13.96
C SER A 307 10.09 -10.63 -12.56
N ASN A 308 8.98 -10.09 -12.03
CA ASN A 308 8.48 -10.39 -10.69
C ASN A 308 7.00 -10.81 -10.69
N LYS A 309 6.75 -12.05 -11.14
CA LYS A 309 5.40 -12.65 -11.21
C LYS A 309 4.63 -12.59 -9.89
N ARG A 310 5.32 -12.70 -8.74
CA ARG A 310 4.66 -12.63 -7.41
C ARG A 310 4.00 -11.28 -7.19
N MET A 311 4.68 -10.19 -7.57
CA MET A 311 4.13 -8.84 -7.42
C MET A 311 3.03 -8.55 -8.44
N GLN A 312 3.12 -9.09 -9.66
CA GLN A 312 2.01 -9.04 -10.63
C GLN A 312 0.74 -9.68 -10.05
N ILE A 313 0.85 -10.89 -9.48
CA ILE A 313 -0.28 -11.59 -8.85
C ILE A 313 -0.83 -10.80 -7.67
N ALA A 314 0.04 -10.24 -6.82
CA ALA A 314 -0.36 -9.47 -5.63
C ALA A 314 -1.14 -8.18 -5.98
N LEU A 315 -0.93 -7.60 -7.16
CA LEU A 315 -1.64 -6.40 -7.61
C LEU A 315 -2.99 -6.68 -8.28
N ILE A 316 -3.26 -7.91 -8.74
CA ILE A 316 -4.55 -8.24 -9.38
C ILE A 316 -5.73 -7.94 -8.45
N PRO A 317 -5.74 -8.36 -7.16
CA PRO A 317 -6.81 -8.00 -6.24
C PRO A 317 -7.06 -6.48 -6.13
N PHE A 318 -6.01 -5.66 -6.24
CA PHE A 318 -6.14 -4.20 -6.15
C PHE A 318 -6.88 -3.64 -7.36
N VAL A 319 -6.53 -4.10 -8.55
CA VAL A 319 -7.23 -3.74 -9.81
C VAL A 319 -8.69 -4.18 -9.75
N LEU A 320 -8.95 -5.41 -9.29
CA LEU A 320 -10.30 -5.92 -9.11
C LEU A 320 -11.10 -5.10 -8.11
N PHE A 321 -10.48 -4.67 -7.01
CA PHE A 321 -11.12 -3.78 -6.03
C PHE A 321 -11.57 -2.46 -6.64
N LEU A 322 -10.71 -1.81 -7.44
CA LEU A 322 -11.04 -0.55 -8.13
C LEU A 322 -12.23 -0.75 -9.07
N ILE A 323 -12.19 -1.76 -9.95
CA ILE A 323 -13.28 -2.00 -10.92
C ILE A 323 -14.59 -2.37 -10.21
N LYS A 324 -14.54 -3.24 -9.19
CA LYS A 324 -15.74 -3.72 -8.47
C LYS A 324 -16.49 -2.60 -7.75
N ASN A 325 -15.75 -1.68 -7.12
CA ASN A 325 -16.32 -0.66 -6.23
C ASN A 325 -16.51 0.71 -6.91
N SER A 326 -16.04 0.89 -8.15
CA SER A 326 -16.38 2.08 -8.94
C SER A 326 -17.84 2.04 -9.42
N GLU A 327 -18.42 3.22 -9.58
CA GLU A 327 -19.76 3.35 -10.16
C GLU A 327 -19.75 3.10 -11.67
N GLN A 328 -20.85 2.57 -12.22
CA GLN A 328 -20.99 2.31 -13.66
C GLN A 328 -20.69 3.56 -14.51
N LYS A 329 -21.20 4.73 -14.11
CA LYS A 329 -20.96 6.00 -14.81
C LYS A 329 -19.47 6.37 -14.85
N GLN A 330 -18.73 6.09 -13.77
CA GLN A 330 -17.30 6.34 -13.70
C GLN A 330 -16.54 5.40 -14.64
N LEU A 331 -16.86 4.11 -14.63
CA LEU A 331 -16.24 3.11 -15.52
C LEU A 331 -16.49 3.42 -16.99
N LEU A 332 -17.74 3.77 -17.34
CA LEU A 332 -18.11 4.18 -18.68
C LEU A 332 -17.39 5.47 -19.11
N SER A 333 -17.38 6.50 -18.26
CA SER A 333 -16.69 7.76 -18.54
C SER A 333 -15.20 7.56 -18.73
N PHE A 334 -14.58 6.72 -17.88
CA PHE A 334 -13.19 6.35 -17.98
C PHE A 334 -12.91 5.71 -19.35
N PHE A 335 -13.61 4.63 -19.67
CA PHE A 335 -13.36 3.88 -20.89
C PHE A 335 -13.65 4.73 -22.14
N HIS A 336 -14.74 5.52 -22.14
CA HIS A 336 -15.07 6.45 -23.21
C HIS A 336 -13.96 7.48 -23.47
N SER A 337 -13.31 7.98 -22.41
CA SER A 337 -12.25 8.99 -22.52
C SER A 337 -10.93 8.47 -23.10
N LEU A 338 -10.73 7.16 -23.14
CA LEU A 338 -9.53 6.55 -23.70
C LEU A 338 -9.53 6.62 -25.24
N SER A 339 -8.36 6.83 -25.83
CA SER A 339 -8.20 6.64 -27.28
C SER A 339 -8.39 5.16 -27.65
N ILE A 340 -8.65 4.88 -28.94
CA ILE A 340 -8.83 3.50 -29.44
C ILE A 340 -7.67 2.58 -29.03
N SER A 341 -6.42 3.05 -29.17
CA SER A 341 -5.24 2.27 -28.79
C SER A 341 -5.22 1.95 -27.29
N PHE A 342 -5.59 2.90 -26.43
CA PHE A 342 -5.64 2.69 -24.98
C PHE A 342 -6.83 1.82 -24.56
N LYS A 343 -7.97 1.88 -25.27
CA LYS A 343 -9.10 0.94 -25.07
C LYS A 343 -8.65 -0.50 -25.31
N CYS A 344 -8.04 -0.79 -26.47
CA CYS A 344 -7.48 -2.11 -26.79
C CYS A 344 -6.41 -2.55 -25.77
N HIS A 345 -5.52 -1.63 -25.39
CA HIS A 345 -4.48 -1.89 -24.38
C HIS A 345 -5.09 -2.29 -23.03
N PHE A 346 -6.11 -1.57 -22.57
CA PHE A 346 -6.77 -1.84 -21.30
C PHE A 346 -7.44 -3.22 -21.29
N ILE A 347 -8.16 -3.59 -22.35
CA ILE A 347 -8.77 -4.94 -22.44
C ILE A 347 -7.68 -6.03 -22.52
N SER A 348 -6.59 -5.77 -23.24
CA SER A 348 -5.43 -6.69 -23.27
C SER A 348 -4.76 -6.85 -21.92
N PHE A 349 -4.70 -5.79 -21.11
CA PHE A 349 -4.25 -5.85 -19.73
C PHE A 349 -5.17 -6.74 -18.87
N LEU A 350 -6.50 -6.59 -18.97
CA LEU A 350 -7.45 -7.49 -18.28
C LEU A 350 -7.24 -8.95 -18.71
N LYS A 351 -7.07 -9.20 -20.01
CA LYS A 351 -6.74 -10.53 -20.55
C LYS A 351 -5.47 -11.10 -19.94
N LEU A 352 -4.41 -10.28 -19.84
CA LEU A 352 -3.13 -10.70 -19.26
C LEU A 352 -3.26 -11.08 -17.79
N THR A 353 -4.00 -10.31 -16.99
CA THR A 353 -4.23 -10.66 -15.58
C THR A 353 -4.98 -11.99 -15.43
N GLY A 354 -5.99 -12.23 -16.26
CA GLY A 354 -6.70 -13.52 -16.30
C GLY A 354 -5.74 -14.67 -16.67
N LYS A 355 -4.90 -14.45 -17.69
CA LYS A 355 -3.91 -15.43 -18.14
C LYS A 355 -2.90 -15.79 -17.05
N ILE A 356 -2.40 -14.81 -16.29
CA ILE A 356 -1.47 -15.06 -15.19
C ILE A 356 -2.11 -15.97 -14.13
N ILE A 357 -3.39 -15.76 -13.79
CA ILE A 357 -4.11 -16.61 -12.84
C ILE A 357 -4.28 -18.02 -13.40
N THR A 358 -4.68 -18.17 -14.68
CA THR A 358 -4.84 -19.49 -15.30
C THR A 358 -3.51 -20.23 -15.41
N ASP A 359 -2.44 -19.55 -15.81
CA ASP A 359 -1.08 -20.13 -15.90
C ASP A 359 -0.60 -20.59 -14.51
N THR A 360 -0.93 -19.83 -13.46
CA THR A 360 -0.63 -20.21 -12.07
C THR A 360 -1.41 -21.46 -11.65
N LEU A 361 -2.68 -21.55 -12.01
CA LEU A 361 -3.52 -22.74 -11.77
C LEU A 361 -3.00 -23.96 -12.55
N ASP A 362 -2.49 -23.77 -13.76
CA ASP A 362 -1.88 -24.83 -14.59
C ASP A 362 -0.60 -25.42 -13.99
N VAL A 363 0.18 -24.60 -13.30
CA VAL A 363 1.36 -25.05 -12.55
C VAL A 363 0.95 -25.81 -11.29
N ILE A 364 0.03 -25.26 -10.51
CA ILE A 364 -0.40 -25.85 -9.22
C ILE A 364 -1.20 -27.14 -9.45
N LYS A 365 -2.00 -27.21 -10.52
CA LYS A 365 -2.96 -28.29 -10.81
C LYS A 365 -3.81 -28.62 -9.57
N PRO A 366 -4.65 -27.67 -9.10
CA PRO A 366 -5.40 -27.85 -7.86
C PRO A 366 -6.21 -29.16 -7.89
N THR A 367 -5.84 -30.09 -7.02
CA THR A 367 -6.59 -31.32 -6.73
C THR A 367 -7.62 -31.03 -5.64
N TYR A 368 -8.55 -31.98 -5.42
CA TYR A 368 -9.54 -31.90 -4.33
C TYR A 368 -8.91 -31.68 -2.93
N GLU A 369 -7.63 -32.01 -2.75
CA GLU A 369 -6.90 -31.88 -1.48
C GLU A 369 -6.21 -30.51 -1.29
N CYS A 370 -6.08 -29.69 -2.36
CA CYS A 370 -5.50 -28.35 -2.28
C CYS A 370 -6.21 -27.30 -3.14
N PRO A 371 -7.51 -27.00 -2.93
CA PRO A 371 -8.16 -25.85 -3.55
C PRO A 371 -8.39 -24.75 -2.52
N GLN A 372 -8.32 -23.48 -2.93
CA GLN A 372 -9.36 -22.47 -2.63
C GLN A 372 -8.94 -21.07 -3.09
N ILE A 373 -7.74 -20.57 -2.78
CA ILE A 373 -7.42 -19.14 -2.94
C ILE A 373 -7.45 -18.69 -4.41
N ASN A 374 -6.77 -19.40 -5.32
CA ASN A 374 -6.69 -19.00 -6.73
C ASN A 374 -7.98 -19.27 -7.52
N LEU A 375 -8.79 -20.25 -7.10
CA LEU A 375 -10.10 -20.51 -7.72
C LEU A 375 -11.11 -19.43 -7.32
N ASN A 376 -11.13 -19.02 -6.05
CA ASN A 376 -11.94 -17.90 -5.59
C ASN A 376 -11.55 -16.59 -6.27
N LEU A 377 -10.24 -16.37 -6.49
CA LEU A 377 -9.75 -15.20 -7.22
C LEU A 377 -10.18 -15.23 -8.69
N LEU A 378 -10.08 -16.38 -9.36
CA LEU A 378 -10.55 -16.54 -10.74
C LEU A 378 -12.06 -16.29 -10.86
N ASP A 379 -12.84 -16.83 -9.92
CA ASP A 379 -14.28 -16.63 -9.85
C ASP A 379 -14.65 -15.14 -9.68
N LEU A 380 -14.02 -14.47 -8.71
CA LEU A 380 -14.21 -13.05 -8.46
C LEU A 380 -13.82 -12.20 -9.68
N LEU A 381 -12.66 -12.48 -10.28
CA LEU A 381 -12.18 -11.81 -11.47
C LEU A 381 -13.18 -11.91 -12.61
N THR A 382 -13.72 -13.11 -12.85
CA THR A 382 -14.67 -13.34 -13.94
C THR A 382 -15.93 -12.52 -13.76
N HIS A 383 -16.53 -12.53 -12.57
CA HIS A 383 -17.73 -11.74 -12.28
C HIS A 383 -17.49 -10.24 -12.47
N ILE A 384 -16.35 -9.72 -12.01
CA ILE A 384 -15.99 -8.31 -12.15
C ILE A 384 -15.78 -7.94 -13.61
N TYR A 385 -15.09 -8.79 -14.39
CA TYR A 385 -14.82 -8.51 -15.80
C TYR A 385 -16.08 -8.59 -16.66
N ILE A 386 -16.96 -9.56 -16.39
CA ILE A 386 -18.28 -9.63 -17.06
C ILE A 386 -19.07 -8.36 -16.78
N LYS A 387 -19.18 -7.96 -15.50
CA LYS A 387 -19.89 -6.72 -15.13
C LYS A 387 -19.28 -5.50 -15.82
N PHE A 388 -17.96 -5.35 -15.80
CA PHE A 388 -17.27 -4.26 -16.46
C PHE A 388 -17.59 -4.21 -17.97
N LEU A 389 -17.52 -5.34 -18.67
CA LEU A 389 -17.82 -5.41 -20.10
C LEU A 389 -19.28 -5.06 -20.42
N PHE A 390 -20.23 -5.43 -19.54
CA PHE A 390 -21.61 -4.95 -19.64
C PHE A 390 -21.71 -3.43 -19.44
N ASP A 391 -21.01 -2.90 -18.42
CA ASP A 391 -21.04 -1.47 -18.06
C ASP A 391 -20.50 -0.58 -19.19
N VAL A 392 -19.51 -1.06 -19.96
CA VAL A 392 -18.89 -0.32 -21.08
C VAL A 392 -19.31 -0.80 -22.47
N LYS A 393 -20.37 -1.63 -22.55
CA LYS A 393 -20.75 -2.37 -23.78
C LYS A 393 -20.82 -1.49 -25.03
N SER A 394 -21.37 -0.27 -24.92
CA SER A 394 -21.55 0.65 -26.05
C SER A 394 -20.25 1.16 -26.69
N GLU A 395 -19.12 0.98 -26.02
CA GLU A 395 -17.80 1.49 -26.44
C GLU A 395 -16.85 0.39 -26.91
N LEU A 396 -17.26 -0.88 -26.80
CA LEU A 396 -16.38 -2.03 -27.05
C LEU A 396 -16.09 -2.31 -28.53
N GLY A 397 -16.90 -1.79 -29.46
CA GLY A 397 -16.83 -2.10 -30.89
C GLY A 397 -15.42 -2.00 -31.50
N VAL A 398 -14.61 -1.03 -31.06
CA VAL A 398 -13.25 -0.80 -31.57
C VAL A 398 -12.20 -1.78 -31.04
N CYS A 399 -12.52 -2.52 -29.97
CA CYS A 399 -11.62 -3.46 -29.28
C CYS A 399 -12.20 -4.87 -29.15
N MET A 400 -13.18 -5.23 -30.01
CA MET A 400 -13.87 -6.52 -29.91
C MET A 400 -12.92 -7.71 -30.02
N ASN A 401 -11.83 -7.59 -30.78
CA ASN A 401 -10.81 -8.64 -30.88
C ASN A 401 -10.18 -8.95 -29.52
N GLU A 402 -9.80 -7.92 -28.77
CA GLU A 402 -9.25 -8.06 -27.43
C GLU A 402 -10.31 -8.58 -26.45
N VAL A 403 -11.57 -8.16 -26.58
CA VAL A 403 -12.69 -8.65 -25.76
C VAL A 403 -12.90 -10.14 -25.97
N ILE A 404 -12.88 -10.62 -27.22
CA ILE A 404 -13.01 -12.03 -27.56
C ILE A 404 -11.87 -12.84 -26.94
N GLN A 405 -10.63 -12.36 -27.06
CA GLN A 405 -9.48 -13.03 -26.47
C GLN A 405 -9.54 -13.06 -24.93
N LEU A 406 -10.08 -12.01 -24.30
CA LEU A 406 -10.36 -12.00 -22.87
C LEU A 406 -11.40 -13.08 -22.50
N ILE A 407 -12.50 -13.19 -23.25
CA ILE A 407 -13.53 -14.22 -23.04
C ILE A 407 -12.94 -15.63 -23.21
N GLU A 408 -12.07 -15.86 -24.20
CA GLU A 408 -11.35 -17.14 -24.37
C GLU A 408 -10.55 -17.51 -23.11
N VAL A 409 -9.86 -16.55 -22.48
CA VAL A 409 -9.13 -16.77 -21.23
C VAL A 409 -10.07 -17.09 -20.06
N LEU A 410 -11.22 -16.41 -19.97
CA LEU A 410 -12.20 -16.66 -18.91
C LEU A 410 -12.91 -18.02 -19.04
N LEU A 411 -12.98 -18.58 -20.25
CA LEU A 411 -13.54 -19.90 -20.54
C LEU A 411 -12.57 -21.07 -20.30
N CYS A 412 -11.57 -20.86 -19.44
CA CYS A 412 -10.59 -21.87 -19.08
C CYS A 412 -11.20 -23.10 -18.36
N ARG A 413 -10.40 -24.16 -18.23
CA ARG A 413 -10.82 -25.44 -17.63
C ARG A 413 -11.14 -25.37 -16.13
N TYR A 414 -10.68 -24.34 -15.43
CA TYR A 414 -10.85 -24.17 -13.98
C TYR A 414 -12.12 -23.39 -13.62
N GLN A 415 -12.87 -22.95 -14.61
CA GLN A 415 -13.96 -22.02 -14.40
C GLN A 415 -15.13 -22.67 -13.64
N PRO A 416 -15.67 -22.01 -12.58
CA PRO A 416 -16.86 -22.49 -11.89
C PRO A 416 -18.04 -22.66 -12.84
N THR A 417 -18.86 -23.67 -12.55
CA THR A 417 -19.99 -24.04 -13.43
C THR A 417 -20.99 -22.89 -13.59
N ASP A 418 -21.27 -22.18 -12.50
CA ASP A 418 -22.29 -21.13 -12.48
C ASP A 418 -21.90 -19.93 -13.37
N ASN A 419 -20.60 -19.74 -13.62
CA ASN A 419 -20.08 -18.64 -14.43
C ASN A 419 -20.39 -18.79 -15.91
N TYR A 420 -20.59 -20.01 -16.41
CA TYR A 420 -20.90 -20.25 -17.82
C TYR A 420 -22.22 -19.57 -18.24
N LYS A 421 -23.20 -19.47 -17.32
CA LYS A 421 -24.45 -18.75 -17.59
C LYS A 421 -24.21 -17.24 -17.78
N TYR A 422 -23.38 -16.63 -16.94
CA TYR A 422 -23.08 -15.20 -17.04
C TYR A 422 -22.24 -14.88 -18.27
N LEU A 423 -21.30 -15.76 -18.63
CA LEU A 423 -20.51 -15.65 -19.86
C LEU A 423 -21.41 -15.79 -21.10
N TYR A 424 -22.40 -16.69 -21.08
CA TYR A 424 -23.40 -16.78 -22.15
C TYR A 424 -24.16 -15.46 -22.32
N LEU A 425 -24.72 -14.92 -21.24
CA LEU A 425 -25.48 -13.67 -21.28
C LEU A 425 -24.64 -12.49 -21.79
N LEU A 426 -23.35 -12.45 -21.43
CA LEU A 426 -22.43 -11.45 -21.95
C LEU A 426 -22.23 -11.61 -23.46
N CYS A 427 -21.89 -12.82 -23.93
CA CYS A 427 -21.69 -13.09 -25.34
C CYS A 427 -22.96 -12.76 -26.15
N ASP A 428 -24.12 -13.17 -25.66
CA ASP A 428 -25.41 -12.88 -26.26
C ASP A 428 -25.66 -11.37 -26.42
N SER A 429 -25.52 -10.62 -25.31
CA SER A 429 -25.65 -9.17 -25.31
C SER A 429 -24.66 -8.47 -26.25
N LEU A 430 -23.45 -9.01 -26.42
CA LEU A 430 -22.45 -8.52 -27.38
C LEU A 430 -22.84 -8.84 -28.83
N PHE A 431 -23.40 -10.03 -29.10
CA PHE A 431 -23.93 -10.38 -30.41
C PHE A 431 -25.05 -9.44 -30.85
N GLU A 432 -25.98 -9.12 -29.95
CA GLU A 432 -27.06 -8.18 -30.26
C GLU A 432 -26.54 -6.78 -30.61
N SER A 433 -25.43 -6.35 -29.98
CA SER A 433 -24.87 -5.00 -30.20
C SER A 433 -23.86 -4.94 -31.34
N TYR A 434 -23.25 -6.06 -31.71
CA TYR A 434 -22.20 -6.16 -32.73
C TYR A 434 -22.42 -7.39 -33.65
N PRO A 435 -23.54 -7.46 -34.40
CA PRO A 435 -24.05 -8.70 -35.02
C PRO A 435 -23.22 -9.30 -36.16
N LEU A 436 -22.10 -8.69 -36.57
CA LEU A 436 -21.30 -9.12 -37.72
C LEU A 436 -19.81 -9.35 -37.40
N GLU A 437 -19.45 -9.44 -36.13
CA GLU A 437 -18.05 -9.64 -35.73
C GLU A 437 -17.59 -11.09 -35.97
N ARG A 438 -16.91 -11.34 -37.11
CA ARG A 438 -16.47 -12.68 -37.54
C ARG A 438 -15.64 -13.40 -36.48
N ASN A 439 -14.87 -12.67 -35.70
CA ASN A 439 -14.03 -13.26 -34.66
C ASN A 439 -14.85 -13.90 -33.52
N PHE A 440 -16.09 -13.46 -33.27
CA PHE A 440 -17.00 -14.13 -32.33
C PHE A 440 -17.41 -15.53 -32.81
N ILE A 441 -17.65 -15.69 -34.11
CA ILE A 441 -18.00 -17.00 -34.70
C ILE A 441 -16.80 -17.94 -34.62
N ILE A 442 -15.60 -17.43 -34.91
CA ILE A 442 -14.35 -18.19 -34.82
C ILE A 442 -14.10 -18.62 -33.36
N MET A 443 -14.27 -17.73 -32.39
CA MET A 443 -14.19 -18.08 -30.97
C MET A 443 -15.23 -19.15 -30.60
N SER A 444 -16.50 -18.93 -30.95
CA SER A 444 -17.61 -19.83 -30.62
C SER A 444 -17.37 -21.24 -31.18
N THR A 445 -16.80 -21.35 -32.38
CA THR A 445 -16.41 -22.63 -32.99
C THR A 445 -15.18 -23.26 -32.35
N LYS A 446 -14.17 -22.48 -31.92
CA LYS A 446 -13.04 -23.01 -31.13
C LYS A 446 -13.51 -23.60 -29.79
N LEU A 447 -14.48 -22.96 -29.15
CA LEU A 447 -15.02 -23.38 -27.86
C LEU A 447 -15.74 -24.76 -27.93
N LEU A 448 -16.13 -25.24 -29.13
CA LEU A 448 -16.65 -26.59 -29.35
C LEU A 448 -15.62 -27.70 -29.05
N TRP A 449 -14.34 -27.36 -28.99
CA TRP A 449 -13.26 -28.33 -28.76
C TRP A 449 -12.84 -28.43 -27.30
N TYR A 450 -13.48 -27.67 -26.41
CA TYR A 450 -13.19 -27.66 -24.97
C TYR A 450 -14.11 -28.64 -24.19
N ASN A 451 -14.22 -28.44 -22.87
CA ASN A 451 -15.04 -29.27 -22.01
C ASN A 451 -16.53 -29.28 -22.44
N SER A 452 -17.32 -30.23 -21.93
CA SER A 452 -18.73 -30.39 -22.31
C SER A 452 -19.60 -29.15 -22.09
N LYS A 453 -19.22 -28.27 -21.15
CA LYS A 453 -19.95 -27.03 -20.82
C LYS A 453 -19.61 -25.90 -21.79
N SER A 454 -18.33 -25.70 -22.11
CA SER A 454 -17.90 -24.82 -23.20
C SER A 454 -18.51 -25.22 -24.54
N ARG A 455 -18.64 -26.54 -24.78
CA ARG A 455 -19.37 -27.07 -25.95
C ARG A 455 -20.84 -26.66 -25.98
N ALA A 456 -21.57 -26.82 -24.87
CA ALA A 456 -22.97 -26.42 -24.79
C ALA A 456 -23.13 -24.91 -25.01
N LEU A 457 -22.24 -24.09 -24.41
CA LEU A 457 -22.19 -22.64 -24.62
C LEU A 457 -21.98 -22.30 -26.10
N SER A 458 -20.97 -22.89 -26.75
CA SER A 458 -20.71 -22.71 -28.17
C SER A 458 -21.90 -23.02 -29.04
N THR A 459 -22.57 -24.16 -28.81
CA THR A 459 -23.72 -24.57 -29.59
C THR A 459 -24.85 -23.56 -29.46
N ALA A 460 -25.11 -23.05 -28.25
CA ALA A 460 -26.12 -22.02 -28.02
C ALA A 460 -25.78 -20.72 -28.78
N LEU A 461 -24.54 -20.25 -28.71
CA LEU A 461 -24.09 -19.03 -29.41
C LEU A 461 -24.17 -19.17 -30.93
N ILE A 462 -23.80 -20.34 -31.48
CA ILE A 462 -23.87 -20.61 -32.92
C ILE A 462 -25.34 -20.62 -33.41
N ILE A 463 -26.24 -21.24 -32.65
CA ILE A 463 -27.69 -21.25 -32.98
C ILE A 463 -28.23 -19.81 -32.99
N GLN A 464 -27.85 -19.01 -32.01
CA GLN A 464 -28.30 -17.63 -31.88
C GLN A 464 -27.80 -16.74 -33.03
N PHE A 465 -26.52 -16.88 -33.40
CA PHE A 465 -25.98 -16.21 -34.58
C PHE A 465 -26.78 -16.55 -35.86
N GLN A 466 -27.12 -17.83 -36.05
CA GLN A 466 -27.95 -18.25 -37.19
C GLN A 466 -29.36 -17.64 -37.15
N GLN A 467 -29.95 -17.44 -35.97
CA GLN A 467 -31.27 -16.80 -35.83
C GLN A 467 -31.23 -15.32 -36.18
N ILE A 468 -30.25 -14.57 -35.67
CA ILE A 468 -30.06 -13.14 -35.97
C ILE A 468 -29.82 -12.95 -37.47
N HIS A 469 -28.92 -13.74 -38.06
CA HIS A 469 -28.60 -13.63 -39.47
C HIS A 469 -29.77 -14.01 -40.41
N ARG A 470 -30.64 -14.93 -39.97
CA ARG A 470 -31.91 -15.23 -40.66
C ARG A 470 -32.88 -14.06 -40.58
N TYR A 471 -32.98 -13.41 -39.43
CA TYR A 471 -33.80 -12.21 -39.25
C TYR A 471 -33.34 -11.08 -40.17
N ASP A 472 -32.05 -10.73 -40.15
CA ASP A 472 -31.50 -9.67 -41.02
C ASP A 472 -31.66 -9.99 -42.51
N SER A 473 -31.52 -11.27 -42.90
CA SER A 473 -31.71 -11.69 -44.29
C SER A 473 -33.17 -11.55 -44.76
N MET A 474 -34.17 -11.67 -43.87
CA MET A 474 -35.58 -11.49 -44.22
C MET A 474 -35.94 -10.01 -44.44
N PHE A 475 -35.29 -9.08 -43.72
CA PHE A 475 -35.56 -7.64 -43.84
C PHE A 475 -34.80 -6.97 -45.01
N HIS A 476 -33.69 -7.56 -45.45
CA HIS A 476 -32.95 -7.08 -46.64
C HIS A 476 -33.42 -7.66 -47.98
N THR A 477 -34.34 -8.62 -47.97
CA THR A 477 -35.02 -9.11 -49.19
C THR A 477 -36.31 -8.37 -49.52
N SER A 478 -36.66 -7.32 -48.76
CA SER A 478 -37.87 -6.50 -48.94
C SER A 478 -37.60 -5.06 -49.38
N SER A 479 -36.50 -4.81 -50.11
CA SER A 479 -36.23 -3.54 -50.80
C SER A 479 -36.07 -3.73 -52.29
#